data_AF-A0A5N9EIZ6-F1
#
_entry.id   AF-A0A5N9EIZ6-F1
#
_cell.length_a   1.000
_cell.length_b   1.000
_cell.length_c   1.000
_cell.angle_alpha   90.00
_cell.angle_beta   90.00
_cell.angle_gamma   90.00
#
_symmetry.space_group_name_H-M   'P 1'
#
loop_
_entity.id
_entity.type
_entity.pdbx_description
1 polymer ?
#
loop_
_entity_poly.entity_id
_entity_poly.type
_entity_poly.pdbx_seq_one_letter_code
_entity_poly.pdbx_strand_id
1 'polypeptide(L)'
;MGRPFCLTGPSRWEFCDLTWAGLGILSYAIGSLPTAYLFTRYILGQDIRQMGDFNSGAANVFRNVGAKAGVAVGAIDIIKGGVVVVLAMVLVDDTYMEMMAGGVALAGHNFPVHLKFRGGRGAATAVGVLIASLPLIGLPIGAICLVVLYVTRKAIYPLAIFLIGLPVLAWPVEGSVALAIYAVAIPVAVGLSHFFTTRILDPGAGEKA
;
A
#
# COMPACT_ATOMS: atom_id res chain seq x y z
N MET A 1 14.19 26.05 -27.14
CA MET A 1 15.53 25.57 -27.52
C MET A 1 15.61 24.10 -27.18
N GLY A 2 15.88 23.24 -28.18
CA GLY A 2 16.18 21.79 -28.05
C GLY A 2 14.96 20.86 -27.95
N ARG A 3 14.71 19.88 -28.83
CA ARG A 3 15.36 19.42 -30.08
C ARG A 3 14.27 18.77 -30.98
N PRO A 4 14.48 18.73 -32.31
CA PRO A 4 13.71 17.88 -33.22
C PRO A 4 14.26 16.45 -33.20
N PHE A 5 13.42 15.42 -33.25
CA PHE A 5 13.86 14.08 -33.63
C PHE A 5 12.77 13.33 -34.41
N CYS A 6 13.14 12.92 -35.63
CA CYS A 6 12.40 12.11 -36.59
C CYS A 6 11.82 10.85 -35.94
N LEU A 7 10.56 10.49 -36.18
CA LEU A 7 10.12 9.67 -37.33
C LEU A 7 11.00 8.44 -37.59
N THR A 8 10.94 7.47 -36.68
CA THR A 8 10.75 6.01 -36.91
C THR A 8 10.80 5.34 -35.53
N GLY A 9 9.64 5.15 -34.92
CA GLY A 9 9.47 4.52 -33.62
C GLY A 9 7.99 4.30 -33.34
N PRO A 10 7.65 3.37 -32.45
CA PRO A 10 6.26 3.04 -32.15
C PRO A 10 5.46 4.32 -31.90
N SER A 11 4.29 4.40 -32.52
CA SER A 11 3.45 5.60 -32.50
C SER A 11 3.18 6.06 -31.07
N ARG A 12 2.88 7.35 -30.87
CA ARG A 12 2.73 7.97 -29.53
C ARG A 12 1.79 7.21 -28.58
N TRP A 13 0.83 6.45 -29.11
CA TRP A 13 -0.05 5.56 -28.35
C TRP A 13 0.64 4.26 -27.89
N GLU A 14 1.45 3.61 -28.72
CA GLU A 14 2.23 2.41 -28.35
C GLU A 14 3.26 2.70 -27.24
N PHE A 15 3.87 3.88 -27.28
CA PHE A 15 4.82 4.29 -26.23
C PHE A 15 4.10 4.58 -24.90
N CYS A 16 2.87 5.09 -24.96
CA CYS A 16 2.02 5.32 -23.80
C CYS A 16 1.56 3.98 -23.18
N ASP A 17 1.08 3.04 -24.00
CA ASP A 17 0.62 1.74 -23.52
C ASP A 17 1.75 0.94 -22.85
N LEU A 18 2.97 1.04 -23.38
CA LEU A 18 4.15 0.41 -22.79
C LEU A 18 4.53 1.01 -21.44
N THR A 19 4.32 2.32 -21.22
CA THR A 19 4.58 2.95 -19.92
C THR A 19 3.51 2.59 -18.88
N TRP A 20 2.23 2.53 -19.24
CA TRP A 20 1.16 2.05 -18.35
C TRP A 20 1.40 0.61 -17.89
N ALA A 21 1.64 -0.30 -18.85
CA ALA A 21 1.88 -1.70 -18.55
C ALA A 21 3.18 -1.90 -17.75
N GLY A 22 4.27 -1.25 -18.17
CA GLY A 22 5.57 -1.33 -17.49
C GLY A 22 5.51 -0.82 -16.04
N LEU A 23 4.91 0.35 -15.83
CA LEU A 23 4.74 0.93 -14.50
C LEU A 23 3.81 0.08 -13.63
N GLY A 24 2.73 -0.45 -14.20
CA GLY A 24 1.83 -1.36 -13.48
C GLY A 24 2.54 -2.63 -13.02
N ILE A 25 3.29 -3.30 -13.91
CA ILE A 25 4.06 -4.51 -13.57
C ILE A 25 5.08 -4.21 -12.47
N LEU A 26 5.83 -3.10 -12.60
CA LEU A 26 6.80 -2.68 -11.60
C LEU A 26 6.15 -2.40 -10.25
N SER A 27 5.03 -1.67 -10.25
CA SER A 27 4.28 -1.33 -9.04
C SER A 27 3.74 -2.57 -8.35
N TYR A 28 3.22 -3.53 -9.12
CA TYR A 28 2.77 -4.82 -8.59
C TYR A 28 3.93 -5.60 -8.00
N ALA A 29 5.07 -5.66 -8.69
CA ALA A 29 6.25 -6.38 -8.22
C ALA A 29 6.74 -5.83 -6.88
N ILE A 30 6.90 -4.51 -6.75
CA ILE A 30 7.30 -3.84 -5.50
C ILE A 30 6.23 -4.04 -4.42
N GLY A 31 4.95 -3.85 -4.75
CA GLY A 31 3.84 -4.07 -3.81
C GLY A 31 3.77 -5.50 -3.28
N SER A 32 4.04 -6.48 -4.15
CA SER A 32 3.99 -7.91 -3.86
C SER A 32 5.12 -8.41 -2.96
N LEU A 33 6.13 -7.58 -2.66
CA LEU A 33 7.25 -7.98 -1.80
C LEU A 33 6.73 -8.57 -0.47
N PRO A 34 7.03 -9.85 -0.18
CA PRO A 34 6.41 -10.60 0.90
C PRO A 34 7.13 -10.37 2.23
N THR A 35 7.21 -9.11 2.65
CA THR A 35 7.96 -8.62 3.82
C THR A 35 7.69 -9.42 5.09
N ALA A 36 6.41 -9.59 5.47
CA ALA A 36 6.01 -10.35 6.65
C ALA A 36 6.44 -11.83 6.57
N TYR A 37 6.24 -12.46 5.42
CA TYR A 37 6.64 -13.85 5.19
C TYR A 37 8.17 -14.02 5.31
N LEU A 38 8.96 -13.13 4.68
CA LEU A 38 10.42 -13.19 4.72
C LEU A 38 10.96 -13.01 6.13
N PHE A 39 10.47 -12.01 6.88
CA PHE A 39 10.91 -11.78 8.25
C PHE A 39 10.57 -12.95 9.18
N THR A 40 9.34 -13.47 9.12
CA THR A 40 8.94 -14.61 9.94
C THR A 40 9.73 -15.87 9.59
N ARG A 41 9.95 -16.12 8.30
CA ARG A 41 10.71 -17.28 7.84
C ARG A 41 12.19 -17.18 8.26
N TYR A 42 12.77 -16.00 8.22
CA TYR A 42 14.15 -15.77 8.63
C TYR A 42 14.36 -15.91 10.15
N ILE A 43 13.44 -15.39 10.96
CA ILE A 43 13.59 -15.36 12.43
C ILE A 43 13.16 -16.69 13.07
N LEU A 44 12.03 -17.25 12.63
CA LEU A 44 11.42 -18.43 13.28
C LEU A 44 11.49 -19.70 12.42
N GLY A 45 11.88 -19.62 11.15
CA GLY A 45 11.78 -20.76 10.24
C GLY A 45 10.34 -21.14 9.88
N GLN A 46 9.34 -20.34 10.25
CA GLN A 46 7.91 -20.64 10.08
C GLN A 46 7.25 -19.75 9.02
N ASP A 47 6.04 -20.12 8.60
CA ASP A 47 5.22 -19.32 7.69
C ASP A 47 4.22 -18.48 8.49
N ILE A 48 4.27 -17.15 8.35
CA ILE A 48 3.36 -16.24 9.04
C ILE A 48 1.88 -16.50 8.72
N ARG A 49 1.60 -17.08 7.54
CA ARG A 49 0.25 -17.44 7.09
C ARG A 49 -0.30 -18.68 7.77
N GLN A 50 0.47 -19.29 8.67
CA GLN A 50 0.07 -20.43 9.51
C GLN A 50 0.02 -20.04 10.99
N MET A 51 0.21 -18.75 11.32
CA MET A 51 0.31 -18.23 12.68
C MET A 51 -0.72 -17.14 12.94
N GLY A 52 -1.14 -17.01 14.20
CA GLY A 52 -2.02 -15.92 14.65
C GLY A 52 -3.34 -15.85 13.88
N ASP A 53 -3.56 -14.72 13.20
CA ASP A 53 -4.75 -14.46 12.37
C ASP A 53 -4.52 -14.82 10.89
N PHE A 54 -3.47 -15.60 10.60
CA PHE A 54 -3.07 -16.11 9.28
C PHE A 54 -2.79 -15.03 8.21
N ASN A 55 -2.78 -13.75 8.61
CA ASN A 55 -2.53 -12.63 7.73
C ASN A 55 -1.02 -12.41 7.56
N SER A 56 -0.56 -12.19 6.32
CA SER A 56 0.83 -11.87 6.03
C SER A 56 1.11 -10.37 6.19
N GLY A 57 0.74 -9.79 7.34
CA GLY A 57 0.87 -8.36 7.62
C GLY A 57 1.63 -8.05 8.91
N ALA A 58 2.06 -6.80 9.03
CA ALA A 58 2.84 -6.29 10.17
C ALA A 58 2.23 -6.57 11.55
N ALA A 59 0.90 -6.45 11.69
CA ALA A 59 0.22 -6.70 12.96
C ALA A 59 0.28 -8.17 13.40
N ASN A 60 0.26 -9.12 12.46
CA ASN A 60 0.40 -10.54 12.78
C ASN A 60 1.84 -10.86 13.19
N VAL A 61 2.82 -10.31 12.47
CA VAL A 61 4.26 -10.40 12.80
C VAL A 61 4.54 -9.79 14.17
N PHE A 62 3.95 -8.64 14.48
CA PHE A 62 4.10 -7.98 15.78
C PHE A 62 3.67 -8.90 16.93
N ARG A 63 2.54 -9.59 16.77
CA ARG A 63 1.96 -10.48 17.79
C ARG A 63 2.69 -11.82 17.91
N ASN A 64 3.15 -12.41 16.81
CA ASN A 64 3.64 -13.79 16.78
C ASN A 64 5.16 -13.94 16.62
N VAL A 65 5.86 -12.91 16.13
CA VAL A 65 7.31 -12.91 15.93
C VAL A 65 8.00 -11.93 16.87
N GLY A 66 7.41 -10.76 17.05
CA GLY A 66 7.84 -9.77 18.03
C GLY A 66 7.75 -8.33 17.54
N ALA A 67 7.75 -7.41 18.49
CA ALA A 67 7.49 -5.99 18.24
C ALA A 67 8.46 -5.36 17.23
N LYS A 68 9.77 -5.65 17.34
CA LYS A 68 10.80 -5.12 16.43
C LYS A 68 10.55 -5.56 14.98
N ALA A 69 10.27 -6.85 14.77
CA ALA A 69 9.99 -7.40 13.46
C ALA A 69 8.69 -6.82 12.88
N GLY A 70 7.62 -6.73 13.69
CA GLY A 70 6.35 -6.15 13.26
C GLY A 70 6.48 -4.69 12.83
N VAL A 71 7.21 -3.87 13.59
CA VAL A 71 7.48 -2.47 13.25
C VAL A 71 8.31 -2.36 11.96
N ALA A 72 9.35 -3.18 11.81
CA ALA A 72 10.16 -3.19 10.59
C ALA A 72 9.32 -3.55 9.34
N VAL A 73 8.51 -4.60 9.42
CA VAL A 73 7.59 -5.00 8.34
C VAL A 73 6.62 -3.88 8.00
N GLY A 74 6.00 -3.26 9.01
CA GLY A 74 5.08 -2.14 8.80
C GLY A 74 5.76 -0.94 8.14
N ALA A 75 6.97 -0.60 8.56
CA ALA A 75 7.75 0.48 7.94
C ALA A 75 8.10 0.17 6.48
N ILE A 76 8.55 -1.04 6.17
CA ILE A 76 8.85 -1.43 4.78
C ILE A 76 7.57 -1.42 3.92
N ASP A 77 6.43 -1.85 4.46
CA ASP A 77 5.15 -1.82 3.75
C ASP A 77 4.65 -0.39 3.49
N ILE A 78 4.86 0.56 4.42
CA ILE A 78 4.61 1.99 4.17
C ILE A 78 5.55 2.51 3.08
N ILE A 79 6.85 2.24 3.21
CA ILE A 79 7.87 2.71 2.27
C ILE A 79 7.57 2.20 0.86
N LYS A 80 7.28 0.91 0.68
CA LYS A 80 7.02 0.35 -0.65
C LYS A 80 5.77 0.95 -1.30
N GLY A 81 4.75 1.26 -0.51
CA GLY A 81 3.54 1.96 -0.98
C GLY A 81 3.84 3.39 -1.44
N GLY A 82 4.67 4.13 -0.70
CA GLY A 82 5.05 5.49 -1.09
C GLY A 82 6.01 5.53 -2.28
N VAL A 83 6.98 4.61 -2.31
CA VAL A 83 8.02 4.54 -3.36
C VAL A 83 7.40 4.36 -4.74
N VAL A 84 6.35 3.53 -4.91
CA VAL A 84 5.73 3.36 -6.23
C VAL A 84 5.08 4.64 -6.76
N VAL A 85 4.48 5.44 -5.87
CA VAL A 85 3.86 6.71 -6.24
C VAL A 85 4.93 7.74 -6.61
N VAL A 86 6.00 7.85 -5.80
CA VAL A 86 7.13 8.75 -6.09
C VAL A 86 7.85 8.34 -7.37
N LEU A 87 8.00 7.04 -7.64
CA LEU A 87 8.56 6.55 -8.89
C LEU A 87 7.69 6.94 -10.09
N ALA A 88 6.37 6.81 -9.97
CA ALA A 88 5.44 7.24 -11.03
C ALA A 88 5.52 8.76 -11.27
N MET A 89 5.57 9.57 -10.20
CA MET A 89 5.76 11.02 -10.27
C MET A 89 7.04 11.40 -11.02
N VAL A 90 8.17 10.78 -10.67
CA VAL A 90 9.47 11.13 -11.26
C VAL A 90 9.62 10.62 -12.70
N LEU A 91 9.04 9.47 -13.03
CA LEU A 91 9.21 8.85 -14.34
C LEU A 91 8.20 9.34 -15.38
N VAL A 92 6.98 9.70 -14.97
CA VAL A 92 5.88 10.00 -15.90
C VAL A 92 5.21 11.34 -15.63
N ASP A 93 5.15 11.78 -14.37
CA ASP A 93 4.53 13.06 -13.98
C ASP A 93 3.06 13.18 -14.45
N ASP A 94 2.30 12.10 -14.27
CA ASP A 94 0.87 12.03 -14.59
C ASP A 94 0.08 11.49 -13.39
N THR A 95 -0.88 12.29 -12.91
CA THR A 95 -1.67 11.99 -11.72
C THR A 95 -2.42 10.67 -11.81
N TYR A 96 -2.94 10.29 -12.98
CA TYR A 96 -3.70 9.05 -13.13
C TYR A 96 -2.76 7.83 -13.10
N MET A 97 -1.56 7.94 -13.66
CA MET A 97 -0.54 6.89 -13.60
C MET A 97 0.01 6.72 -12.19
N GLU A 98 0.16 7.80 -11.43
CA GLU A 98 0.52 7.76 -10.00
C GLU A 98 -0.54 7.05 -9.16
N MET A 99 -1.81 7.42 -9.35
CA MET A 99 -2.94 6.77 -8.70
C MET A 99 -3.02 5.27 -9.03
N MET A 100 -2.82 4.93 -10.31
CA MET A 100 -2.75 3.55 -10.79
C MET A 100 -1.61 2.79 -10.11
N ALA A 101 -0.39 3.36 -10.08
CA ALA A 101 0.78 2.73 -9.45
C ALA A 101 0.52 2.41 -7.98
N GLY A 102 -0.02 3.36 -7.21
CA GLY A 102 -0.37 3.14 -5.80
C GLY A 102 -1.44 2.06 -5.61
N GLY A 103 -2.48 2.07 -6.45
CA GLY A 103 -3.55 1.06 -6.40
C GLY A 103 -3.05 -0.34 -6.76
N VAL A 104 -2.18 -0.45 -7.76
CA VAL A 104 -1.58 -1.71 -8.21
C VAL A 104 -0.59 -2.26 -7.18
N ALA A 105 0.19 -1.41 -6.52
CA ALA A 105 1.05 -1.85 -5.42
C ALA A 105 0.26 -2.35 -4.22
N LEU A 106 -0.86 -1.71 -3.88
CA LEU A 106 -1.78 -2.21 -2.86
C LEU A 106 -2.37 -3.57 -3.26
N ALA A 107 -2.78 -3.74 -4.50
CA ALA A 107 -3.25 -5.02 -5.03
C ALA A 107 -2.14 -6.10 -4.98
N GLY A 108 -0.90 -5.74 -5.30
CA GLY A 108 0.26 -6.63 -5.18
C GLY A 108 0.51 -7.08 -3.74
N HIS A 109 0.41 -6.17 -2.77
CA HIS A 109 0.54 -6.51 -1.34
C HIS A 109 -0.57 -7.45 -0.87
N ASN A 110 -1.81 -7.25 -1.34
CA ASN A 110 -2.96 -8.02 -0.90
C ASN A 110 -3.02 -9.39 -1.57
N PHE A 111 -2.67 -9.45 -2.85
CA PHE A 111 -2.75 -10.65 -3.68
C PHE A 111 -1.42 -10.95 -4.40
N PRO A 112 -0.32 -11.23 -3.67
CA PRO A 112 0.97 -11.57 -4.26
C PRO A 112 0.94 -12.94 -4.94
N VAL A 113 1.29 -12.99 -6.23
CA VAL A 113 1.24 -14.21 -7.06
C VAL A 113 2.10 -15.35 -6.50
N HIS A 114 3.30 -15.05 -6.03
CA HIS A 114 4.25 -16.04 -5.50
C HIS A 114 3.84 -16.61 -4.13
N LEU A 115 2.85 -16.00 -3.46
CA LEU A 115 2.24 -16.52 -2.24
C LEU A 115 0.83 -17.08 -2.49
N LYS A 116 0.50 -17.46 -3.73
CA LYS A 116 -0.81 -18.01 -4.12
C LYS A 116 -1.96 -17.04 -3.76
N PHE A 117 -1.74 -15.74 -3.96
CA PHE A 117 -2.70 -14.66 -3.67
C PHE A 117 -3.10 -14.55 -2.19
N ARG A 118 -2.30 -15.08 -1.26
CA ARG A 118 -2.49 -14.95 0.19
C ARG A 118 -1.48 -13.94 0.76
N GLY A 119 -1.80 -12.65 0.61
CA GLY A 119 -0.99 -11.53 1.07
C GLY A 119 -1.44 -10.93 2.40
N GLY A 120 -1.19 -9.63 2.56
CA GLY A 120 -1.65 -8.85 3.70
C GLY A 120 -2.99 -8.13 3.44
N ARG A 121 -3.49 -7.39 4.43
CA ARG A 121 -4.71 -6.57 4.28
C ARG A 121 -4.44 -5.16 3.72
N GLY A 122 -3.19 -4.80 3.49
CA GLY A 122 -2.83 -3.56 2.77
C GLY A 122 -2.86 -2.27 3.57
N ALA A 123 -3.18 -2.29 4.87
CA ALA A 123 -3.29 -1.08 5.69
C ALA A 123 -2.02 -0.21 5.71
N ALA A 124 -0.85 -0.82 5.94
CA ALA A 124 0.44 -0.11 5.94
C ALA A 124 0.81 0.41 4.54
N THR A 125 0.61 -0.40 3.50
CA THR A 125 0.82 -0.01 2.10
C THR A 125 -0.06 1.18 1.71
N ALA A 126 -1.34 1.16 2.11
CA ALA A 126 -2.29 2.24 1.87
C ALA A 126 -1.86 3.56 2.54
N VAL A 127 -1.34 3.51 3.77
CA VAL A 127 -0.76 4.69 4.43
C VAL A 127 0.38 5.26 3.58
N GLY A 128 1.31 4.41 3.12
CA GLY A 128 2.40 4.83 2.25
C GLY A 128 1.93 5.48 0.94
N VAL A 129 1.00 4.83 0.25
CA VAL A 129 0.39 5.32 -1.00
C VAL A 129 -0.26 6.69 -0.78
N LEU A 130 -1.08 6.83 0.27
CA LEU A 130 -1.81 8.07 0.53
C LEU A 130 -0.89 9.21 1.01
N ILE A 131 0.15 8.92 1.81
CA ILE A 131 1.15 9.94 2.18
C ILE A 131 1.86 10.46 0.93
N ALA A 132 2.27 9.58 0.03
CA ALA A 132 2.97 9.99 -1.18
C ALA A 132 2.06 10.72 -2.17
N SER A 133 0.79 10.31 -2.28
CA SER A 133 -0.18 10.94 -3.20
C SER A 133 -0.68 12.29 -2.69
N LEU A 134 -0.74 12.48 -1.37
CA LEU A 134 -1.34 13.64 -0.71
C LEU A 134 -0.42 14.15 0.41
N PRO A 135 0.83 14.56 0.11
CA PRO A 135 1.84 14.82 1.15
C PRO A 135 1.45 15.99 2.07
N LEU A 136 0.74 17.00 1.55
CA LEU A 136 0.29 18.16 2.33
C LEU A 136 -0.65 17.77 3.49
N ILE A 137 -1.42 16.69 3.33
CA ILE A 137 -2.40 16.22 4.31
C ILE A 137 -1.87 14.99 5.04
N GLY A 138 -1.29 14.05 4.29
CA GLY A 138 -0.81 12.76 4.76
C GLY A 138 0.35 12.89 5.75
N LEU A 139 1.30 13.80 5.53
CA LEU A 139 2.42 13.98 6.47
C LEU A 139 1.96 14.55 7.83
N PRO A 140 1.16 15.64 7.90
CA PRO A 140 0.63 16.12 9.19
C PRO A 140 -0.22 15.10 9.93
N ILE A 141 -1.16 14.43 9.24
CA ILE A 141 -2.00 13.40 9.88
C ILE A 141 -1.14 12.22 10.32
N GLY A 142 -0.16 11.82 9.51
CA GLY A 142 0.81 10.77 9.84
C GLY A 142 1.59 11.10 11.11
N ALA A 143 2.06 12.34 11.27
CA ALA A 143 2.74 12.79 12.48
C ALA A 143 1.82 12.73 13.71
N ILE A 144 0.56 13.19 13.59
CA ILE A 144 -0.44 13.06 14.66
C ILE A 144 -0.66 11.58 15.00
N CYS A 145 -0.74 10.71 14.00
CA CYS A 145 -0.92 9.28 14.17
C CYS A 145 0.25 8.64 14.91
N LEU A 146 1.49 9.11 14.73
CA LEU A 146 2.64 8.64 15.52
C LEU A 146 2.51 9.03 16.99
N VAL A 147 2.03 10.24 17.30
CA VAL A 147 1.75 10.67 18.68
C VAL A 147 0.65 9.81 19.29
N VAL A 148 -0.46 9.60 18.58
CA VAL A 148 -1.56 8.72 19.02
C VAL A 148 -1.06 7.30 19.24
N LEU A 149 -0.23 6.76 18.34
CA LEU A 149 0.36 5.43 18.50
C LEU A 149 1.26 5.36 19.75
N TYR A 150 2.06 6.39 20.00
CA TYR A 150 2.95 6.46 21.15
C TYR A 150 2.18 6.45 22.48
N VAL A 151 1.10 7.23 22.57
CA VAL A 151 0.26 7.35 23.77
C VAL A 151 -0.61 6.12 23.97
N THR A 152 -1.33 5.69 22.94
CA THR A 152 -2.33 4.62 23.06
C THR A 152 -1.73 3.23 23.00
N ARG A 153 -0.55 3.06 22.38
CA ARG A 153 0.10 1.78 22.08
C ARG A 153 -0.78 0.81 21.28
N LYS A 154 -1.85 1.30 20.64
CA LYS A 154 -2.79 0.52 19.84
C LYS A 154 -2.86 1.07 18.43
N ALA A 155 -2.40 0.29 17.45
CA ALA A 155 -2.33 0.71 16.04
C ALA A 155 -3.69 0.96 15.37
N ILE A 156 -4.80 0.47 15.95
CA ILE A 156 -6.14 0.66 15.39
C ILE A 156 -6.59 2.13 15.39
N TYR A 157 -6.27 2.89 16.43
CA TYR A 157 -6.66 4.31 16.52
C TYR A 157 -5.96 5.19 15.48
N PRO A 158 -4.62 5.20 15.37
CA PRO A 158 -3.95 6.00 14.35
C PRO A 158 -4.34 5.55 12.94
N LEU A 159 -4.54 4.25 12.72
CA LEU A 159 -5.00 3.76 11.41
C LEU A 159 -6.40 4.29 11.06
N ALA A 160 -7.35 4.27 12.00
CA ALA A 160 -8.69 4.80 11.79
C ALA A 160 -8.66 6.32 11.55
N ILE A 161 -7.91 7.06 12.36
CA ILE A 161 -7.73 8.52 12.19
C ILE A 161 -7.17 8.81 10.80
N PHE A 162 -6.16 8.08 10.36
CA PHE A 162 -5.53 8.29 9.06
C PHE A 162 -6.48 7.96 7.90
N LEU A 163 -7.06 6.76 7.90
CA LEU A 163 -7.88 6.27 6.78
C LEU A 163 -9.26 6.95 6.68
N ILE A 164 -9.72 7.62 7.74
CA ILE A 164 -10.98 8.41 7.73
C ILE A 164 -10.69 9.90 7.56
N GLY A 165 -9.72 10.43 8.31
CA GLY A 165 -9.42 11.87 8.32
C GLY A 165 -8.85 12.37 7.00
N LEU A 166 -8.01 11.57 6.33
CA LEU A 166 -7.40 11.96 5.06
C LEU A 166 -8.45 12.11 3.92
N PRO A 167 -9.39 11.16 3.68
CA PRO A 167 -10.46 11.37 2.71
C PRO A 167 -11.32 12.61 2.97
N VAL A 168 -11.60 12.92 4.23
CA VAL A 168 -12.40 14.09 4.62
C VAL A 168 -11.70 15.40 4.22
N LEU A 169 -10.38 15.44 4.32
CA LEU A 169 -9.57 16.62 4.01
C LEU A 169 -9.07 16.68 2.57
N ALA A 170 -9.14 15.58 1.81
CA ALA A 170 -8.59 15.50 0.45
C ALA A 170 -9.23 16.52 -0.51
N TRP A 171 -10.56 16.61 -0.55
CA TRP A 171 -11.26 17.57 -1.40
C TRP A 171 -10.99 19.05 -1.04
N PRO A 172 -11.20 19.50 0.22
CA PRO A 172 -11.05 20.91 0.56
C PRO A 172 -9.61 21.45 0.48
N VAL A 173 -8.60 20.59 0.59
CA VAL A 173 -7.19 21.00 0.56
C VAL A 173 -6.61 20.93 -0.87
N GLU A 174 -6.87 19.85 -1.61
CA GLU A 174 -6.27 19.67 -2.95
C GLU A 174 -7.12 20.28 -4.08
N GLY A 175 -8.44 20.38 -3.90
CA GLY A 175 -9.37 20.84 -4.94
C GLY A 175 -9.56 19.88 -6.12
N SER A 176 -8.88 18.73 -6.13
CA SER A 176 -8.96 17.72 -7.21
C SER A 176 -9.98 16.63 -6.91
N VAL A 177 -10.95 16.45 -7.80
CA VAL A 177 -12.01 15.43 -7.65
C VAL A 177 -11.39 14.04 -7.72
N ALA A 178 -10.44 13.85 -8.63
CA ALA A 178 -9.76 12.58 -8.84
C ALA A 178 -9.01 12.13 -7.57
N LEU A 179 -8.25 13.04 -6.95
CA LEU A 179 -7.53 12.74 -5.71
C LEU A 179 -8.47 12.52 -4.52
N ALA A 180 -9.59 13.24 -4.44
CA ALA A 180 -10.61 13.00 -3.41
C ALA A 180 -11.26 11.60 -3.55
N ILE A 181 -11.61 11.20 -4.78
CA ILE A 181 -12.12 9.85 -5.06
C ILE A 181 -11.05 8.81 -4.70
N TYR A 182 -9.80 9.06 -5.07
CA TYR A 182 -8.68 8.17 -4.77
C TYR A 182 -8.47 7.99 -3.27
N ALA A 183 -8.51 9.08 -2.51
CA ALA A 183 -8.38 9.10 -1.06
C ALA A 183 -9.46 8.26 -0.37
N VAL A 184 -10.66 8.15 -0.96
CA VAL A 184 -11.74 7.26 -0.48
C VAL A 184 -11.53 5.82 -0.97
N ALA A 185 -11.14 5.64 -2.24
CA ALA A 185 -11.02 4.33 -2.87
C ALA A 185 -9.97 3.44 -2.20
N ILE A 186 -8.82 4.01 -1.80
CA ILE A 186 -7.73 3.26 -1.16
C ILE A 186 -8.15 2.66 0.21
N PRO A 187 -8.71 3.43 1.17
CA PRO A 187 -9.28 2.87 2.40
C PRO A 187 -10.40 1.84 2.16
N VAL A 188 -11.27 2.07 1.18
CA VAL A 188 -12.31 1.10 0.81
C VAL A 188 -11.67 -0.20 0.33
N ALA A 189 -10.62 -0.14 -0.50
CA ALA A 189 -9.88 -1.31 -0.94
C ALA A 189 -9.23 -2.08 0.23
N VAL A 190 -8.71 -1.39 1.25
CA VAL A 190 -8.22 -2.00 2.49
C VAL A 190 -9.36 -2.73 3.22
N GLY A 191 -10.52 -2.08 3.38
CA GLY A 191 -11.70 -2.68 4.01
C GLY A 191 -12.23 -3.90 3.27
N LEU A 192 -12.32 -3.84 1.94
CA LEU A 192 -12.71 -4.97 1.10
C LEU A 192 -11.70 -6.11 1.21
N SER A 193 -10.40 -5.80 1.17
CA SER A 193 -9.35 -6.82 1.28
C SER A 193 -9.39 -7.52 2.64
N HIS A 194 -9.72 -6.79 3.71
CA HIS A 194 -10.00 -7.38 5.00
C HIS A 194 -11.18 -8.38 4.92
N PHE A 195 -12.28 -8.01 4.27
CA PHE A 195 -13.46 -8.86 4.12
C PHE A 195 -13.16 -10.14 3.30
N PHE A 196 -12.49 -10.01 2.16
CA PHE A 196 -12.10 -11.15 1.32
C PHE A 196 -11.13 -12.10 2.03
N THR A 197 -10.15 -11.54 2.75
CA THR A 197 -9.15 -12.34 3.47
C THR A 197 -9.80 -13.15 4.60
N THR A 198 -10.67 -12.53 5.40
CA THR A 198 -11.27 -13.22 6.56
C THR A 198 -12.39 -14.18 6.22
N ARG A 199 -13.12 -13.98 5.11
CA ARG A 199 -14.29 -14.81 4.78
C ARG A 199 -14.08 -15.85 3.69
N ILE A 200 -13.18 -15.59 2.73
CA ILE A 200 -13.05 -16.44 1.54
C ILE A 200 -11.71 -17.16 1.52
N LEU A 201 -10.62 -16.44 1.74
CA LEU A 201 -9.28 -17.01 1.62
C LEU A 201 -8.81 -17.75 2.89
N ASP A 202 -9.34 -17.38 4.06
CA ASP A 202 -9.02 -18.03 5.32
C ASP A 202 -10.16 -17.92 6.35
N PRO A 203 -11.20 -18.78 6.28
CA PRO A 203 -12.39 -18.68 7.13
C PRO A 203 -12.09 -18.72 8.64
N GLY A 204 -10.98 -19.36 9.05
CA GLY A 204 -10.56 -19.44 10.46
C GLY A 204 -9.93 -18.16 11.02
N ALA A 205 -9.61 -17.18 10.16
CA ALA A 205 -9.04 -15.90 10.59
C ALA A 205 -10.08 -14.99 11.28
N GLY A 206 -11.37 -15.13 10.99
CA GLY A 206 -12.44 -14.33 11.59
C GLY A 206 -12.72 -14.67 13.06
N GLU A 207 -12.38 -15.88 13.50
CA GLU A 207 -12.64 -16.37 14.86
C GLU A 207 -11.56 -15.92 15.88
N LYS A 208 -10.40 -15.44 15.40
CA LYS A 208 -9.23 -15.06 16.22
C LYS A 208 -8.79 -13.60 16.05
N ALA A 209 -9.54 -12.80 15.29
CA ALA A 209 -9.20 -11.40 14.97
C ALA A 209 -9.58 -10.42 16.08
#